data_AF-A0A3D2B605-F1
#
_entry.id   AF-A0A3D2B605-F1
#
_cell.length_a   1.000
_cell.length_b   1.000
_cell.length_c   1.000
_cell.angle_alpha   90.00
_cell.angle_beta   90.00
_cell.angle_gamma   90.00
#
_symmetry.space_group_name_H-M   'P 1'
#
loop_
_entity.id
_entity.type
_entity.pdbx_description
1 polymer ?
#
loop_
_entity_poly.entity_id
_entity_poly.type
_entity_poly.pdbx_seq_one_letter_code
_entity_poly.pdbx_strand_id
1 'polypeptide(L)'
;MTHQTLIVLDFGSQYTQLIARRLRELSVYAEIVPFNIAPKDLAARNPVGIILSGGPRSISDPDAPKCDPEVFKMTVPTLGICYGMQAMTDALGGTVLPAPQREYGSAVINPENDKVMFRDLPASFKAWASHGDLVATVPPGFSITATSQNAPVAAMEHTDHGLYGLLFHPEVVHTEHGSDLLGKFARGICGCVGDWTMSSFVQETIGHIQEQVGDSRVLCALSGGVDSTVVALLIHRAIGDRLTCIFVDNGVLRANEAAQVR
;
A
#
# COMPACT_ATOMS: atom_id res chain seq x y z
N MET A 1 -15.03 13.88 7.72
CA MET A 1 -15.52 13.24 6.48
C MET A 1 -14.80 11.92 6.35
N THR A 2 -15.46 10.88 5.83
CA THR A 2 -14.81 9.57 5.66
C THR A 2 -14.22 9.51 4.26
N HIS A 3 -12.91 9.44 4.15
CA HIS A 3 -12.21 9.31 2.86
C HIS A 3 -12.43 7.93 2.25
N GLN A 4 -12.39 7.85 0.93
CA GLN A 4 -12.28 6.56 0.24
C GLN A 4 -10.96 5.89 0.66
N THR A 5 -11.08 4.69 1.24
CA THR A 5 -9.96 4.03 1.91
C THR A 5 -9.56 2.77 1.17
N LEU A 6 -8.28 2.68 0.78
CA LEU A 6 -7.66 1.41 0.38
C LEU A 6 -6.99 0.75 1.58
N ILE A 7 -7.17 -0.56 1.72
CA ILE A 7 -6.52 -1.32 2.79
C ILE A 7 -5.40 -2.17 2.20
N VAL A 8 -4.19 -2.02 2.74
CA VAL A 8 -3.03 -2.85 2.40
C VAL A 8 -2.88 -3.93 3.46
N LEU A 9 -3.10 -5.19 3.10
CA LEU A 9 -2.83 -6.35 3.94
C LEU A 9 -1.33 -6.66 3.91
N ASP A 10 -0.68 -6.53 5.06
CA ASP A 10 0.76 -6.74 5.21
C ASP A 10 1.10 -8.22 5.43
N PHE A 11 1.71 -8.86 4.43
CA PHE A 11 2.23 -10.23 4.50
C PHE A 11 3.72 -10.25 4.88
N GLY A 12 4.27 -9.12 5.34
CA GLY A 12 5.66 -8.97 5.78
C GLY A 12 6.61 -8.45 4.69
N SER A 13 6.09 -7.79 3.65
CA SER A 13 6.94 -7.17 2.63
C SER A 13 7.76 -6.03 3.24
N GLN A 14 9.04 -5.97 2.86
CA GLN A 14 9.85 -4.77 3.09
C GLN A 14 9.30 -3.52 2.36
N TYR A 15 8.43 -3.70 1.37
CA TYR A 15 7.84 -2.62 0.56
C TYR A 15 6.40 -2.26 0.94
N THR A 16 5.79 -2.87 1.96
CA THR A 16 4.38 -2.58 2.34
C THR A 16 4.15 -1.09 2.60
N GLN A 17 5.05 -0.44 3.33
CA GLN A 17 4.98 1.00 3.60
C GLN A 17 5.08 1.84 2.31
N LEU A 18 5.82 1.35 1.31
CA LEU A 18 5.97 2.03 0.04
C LEU A 18 4.68 1.98 -0.78
N ILE A 19 3.95 0.86 -0.77
CA ILE A 19 2.61 0.76 -1.39
C ILE A 19 1.70 1.87 -0.84
N ALA A 20 1.53 1.94 0.49
CA ALA A 20 0.67 2.94 1.11
C ALA A 20 1.13 4.37 0.80
N ARG A 21 2.44 4.61 0.78
CA ARG A 21 3.00 5.91 0.39
C ARG A 21 2.68 6.26 -1.06
N ARG A 22 2.82 5.33 -2.02
CA ARG A 22 2.50 5.59 -3.44
C ARG A 22 1.01 5.90 -3.64
N LEU A 23 0.12 5.23 -2.92
CA LEU A 23 -1.31 5.54 -2.96
C LEU A 23 -1.62 6.94 -2.42
N ARG A 24 -0.95 7.34 -1.34
CA ARG A 24 -1.05 8.69 -0.77
C ARG A 24 -0.47 9.76 -1.71
N GLU A 25 0.60 9.48 -2.43
CA GLU A 25 1.14 10.34 -3.51
C GLU A 25 0.13 10.49 -4.67
N LEU A 26 -0.77 9.51 -4.85
CA LEU A 26 -1.91 9.56 -5.77
C LEU A 26 -3.18 10.17 -5.14
N SER A 27 -3.05 10.87 -4.01
CA SER A 27 -4.16 11.47 -3.25
C SER A 27 -5.22 10.48 -2.76
N VAL A 28 -4.87 9.22 -2.57
CA VAL A 28 -5.77 8.17 -2.07
C VAL A 28 -5.37 7.79 -0.65
N TYR A 29 -6.33 7.81 0.27
CA TYR A 29 -6.07 7.39 1.64
C TYR A 29 -5.83 5.87 1.69
N ALA A 30 -4.80 5.48 2.42
CA ALA A 30 -4.40 4.08 2.54
C ALA A 30 -3.99 3.75 3.97
N GLU A 31 -4.50 2.63 4.48
CA GLU A 31 -4.15 2.06 5.78
C GLU A 31 -3.46 0.71 5.59
N ILE A 32 -2.48 0.43 6.45
CA ILE A 32 -1.81 -0.87 6.50
C ILE A 32 -2.37 -1.62 7.69
N VAL A 33 -2.80 -2.86 7.47
CA VAL A 33 -3.24 -3.77 8.53
C VAL A 33 -2.54 -5.13 8.35
N PRO A 34 -2.40 -5.92 9.42
CA PRO A 34 -1.85 -7.26 9.32
C PRO A 34 -2.68 -8.15 8.39
N PHE A 35 -2.03 -9.07 7.65
CA PHE A 35 -2.72 -10.01 6.76
C PHE A 35 -3.79 -10.87 7.46
N ASN A 36 -3.63 -11.13 8.76
CA ASN A 36 -4.51 -11.96 9.57
C ASN A 36 -5.63 -11.16 10.27
N ILE A 37 -5.92 -9.94 9.82
CA ILE A 37 -7.11 -9.20 10.26
C ILE A 37 -8.37 -10.05 10.04
N ALA A 38 -9.27 -10.08 11.02
CA ALA A 38 -10.51 -10.82 10.86
C ALA A 38 -11.37 -10.17 9.74
N PRO A 39 -12.01 -10.94 8.85
CA PRO A 39 -12.82 -10.39 7.76
C PRO A 39 -13.90 -9.39 8.21
N LYS A 40 -14.50 -9.60 9.39
CA LYS A 40 -15.46 -8.67 10.00
C LYS A 40 -14.85 -7.29 10.32
N ASP A 41 -13.60 -7.26 10.78
CA ASP A 41 -12.91 -6.04 11.19
C ASP A 41 -12.37 -5.32 9.96
N LEU A 42 -12.00 -6.07 8.92
CA LEU A 42 -11.68 -5.55 7.60
C LEU A 42 -12.91 -4.90 6.95
N ALA A 43 -14.07 -5.57 6.98
CA ALA A 43 -15.32 -5.04 6.44
C ALA A 43 -15.80 -3.78 7.20
N ALA A 44 -15.61 -3.72 8.52
CA ALA A 44 -15.98 -2.55 9.33
C ALA A 44 -15.23 -1.26 8.93
N ARG A 45 -14.09 -1.37 8.24
CA ARG A 45 -13.34 -0.23 7.70
C ARG A 45 -13.92 0.32 6.39
N ASN A 46 -14.91 -0.34 5.80
CA ASN A 46 -15.54 0.02 4.53
C ASN A 46 -14.52 0.30 3.40
N PRO A 47 -13.61 -0.64 3.10
CA PRO A 47 -12.61 -0.44 2.04
C PRO A 47 -13.29 -0.27 0.68
N VAL A 48 -12.79 0.66 -0.14
CA VAL A 48 -13.16 0.74 -1.58
C VAL A 48 -12.30 -0.18 -2.44
N GLY A 49 -11.24 -0.74 -1.86
CA GLY A 49 -10.37 -1.73 -2.48
C GLY A 49 -9.32 -2.25 -1.50
N ILE A 50 -8.75 -3.40 -1.83
CA ILE A 50 -7.79 -4.12 -0.99
C ILE A 50 -6.52 -4.39 -1.80
N ILE A 51 -5.36 -4.26 -1.17
CA ILE A 51 -4.07 -4.65 -1.75
C ILE A 51 -3.43 -5.70 -0.85
N LEU A 52 -3.14 -6.88 -1.40
CA LEU A 52 -2.35 -7.92 -0.74
C LEU A 52 -0.88 -7.64 -1.05
N SER A 53 -0.11 -7.25 -0.05
CA SER A 53 1.31 -6.94 -0.23
C SER A 53 2.15 -8.18 -0.53
N GLY A 54 3.42 -7.95 -0.89
CA GLY A 54 4.42 -9.01 -0.98
C GLY A 54 4.76 -9.64 0.38
N GLY A 55 5.72 -10.55 0.37
CA GLY A 55 6.15 -11.26 1.57
C GLY A 55 7.43 -12.04 1.31
N PRO A 56 8.21 -12.36 2.34
CA PRO A 56 9.50 -13.03 2.19
C PRO A 56 9.39 -14.57 2.13
N ARG A 57 8.20 -15.12 2.41
CA ARG A 57 7.95 -16.56 2.53
C ARG A 57 7.61 -17.20 1.19
N SER A 58 7.82 -18.50 1.08
CA SER A 58 7.19 -19.30 0.03
C SER A 58 5.77 -19.65 0.47
N ILE A 59 4.82 -19.67 -0.47
CA ILE A 59 3.43 -20.04 -0.14
C ILE A 59 3.29 -21.51 0.28
N SER A 60 4.30 -22.33 -0.05
CA SER A 60 4.40 -23.75 0.32
C SER A 60 5.02 -23.98 1.70
N ASP A 61 5.56 -22.94 2.36
CA ASP A 61 6.09 -23.07 3.72
C ASP A 61 4.95 -23.44 4.70
N PRO A 62 5.17 -24.34 5.68
CA PRO A 62 4.14 -24.75 6.63
C PRO A 62 3.49 -23.59 7.41
N ASP A 63 4.29 -22.58 7.74
CA ASP A 63 3.86 -21.38 8.48
C ASP A 63 3.69 -20.16 7.55
N ALA A 64 3.53 -20.39 6.25
CA ALA A 64 3.34 -19.33 5.27
C ALA A 64 2.07 -18.52 5.59
N PRO A 65 2.16 -17.17 5.67
CA PRO A 65 0.98 -16.31 5.79
C PRO A 65 -0.07 -16.60 4.71
N LYS A 66 -1.26 -17.06 5.08
CA LYS A 66 -2.37 -17.31 4.13
C LYS A 66 -3.38 -16.16 4.16
N CYS A 67 -3.97 -15.86 3.00
CA CYS A 67 -5.09 -14.94 2.93
C CYS A 67 -6.37 -15.70 3.27
N ASP A 68 -7.21 -15.16 4.15
CA ASP A 68 -8.54 -15.71 4.43
C ASP A 68 -9.40 -15.60 3.16
N PRO A 69 -9.96 -16.70 2.61
CA PRO A 69 -10.80 -16.65 1.42
C PRO A 69 -12.05 -15.76 1.57
N GLU A 70 -12.52 -15.50 2.79
CA GLU A 70 -13.63 -14.57 3.05
C GLU A 70 -13.33 -13.14 2.58
N VAL A 71 -12.04 -12.75 2.51
CA VAL A 71 -11.63 -11.44 1.98
C VAL A 71 -12.14 -11.25 0.55
N PHE A 72 -12.09 -12.29 -0.28
CA PHE A 72 -12.53 -12.23 -1.68
C PHE A 72 -14.06 -12.25 -1.84
N LYS A 73 -14.81 -12.60 -0.79
CA LYS A 73 -16.29 -12.55 -0.79
C LYS A 73 -16.84 -11.16 -0.55
N MET A 74 -16.01 -10.20 -0.11
CA MET A 74 -16.42 -8.81 0.10
C MET A 74 -16.77 -8.08 -1.20
N THR A 75 -16.48 -8.65 -2.37
CA THR A 75 -16.76 -8.06 -3.70
C THR A 75 -16.15 -6.68 -3.93
N VAL A 76 -15.13 -6.33 -3.15
CA VAL A 76 -14.33 -5.11 -3.34
C VAL A 76 -13.13 -5.43 -4.24
N PRO A 77 -12.73 -4.53 -5.15
CA PRO A 77 -11.59 -4.79 -6.01
C PRO A 77 -10.33 -5.09 -5.18
N THR A 78 -9.61 -6.13 -5.58
CA THR A 78 -8.44 -6.62 -4.82
C THR A 78 -7.25 -6.81 -5.74
N LEU A 79 -6.11 -6.24 -5.37
CA LEU A 79 -4.84 -6.37 -6.08
C LEU A 79 -3.82 -7.16 -5.24
N GLY A 80 -3.36 -8.30 -5.75
CA GLY A 80 -2.25 -9.04 -5.17
C GLY A 80 -0.91 -8.64 -5.78
N ILE A 81 0.08 -8.34 -4.95
CA ILE A 81 1.45 -7.98 -5.37
C ILE A 81 2.42 -9.05 -4.89
N CYS A 82 3.16 -9.66 -5.82
CA CYS A 82 4.14 -10.72 -5.58
C CYS A 82 3.54 -11.85 -4.71
N TYR A 83 3.93 -11.96 -3.44
CA TYR A 83 3.35 -12.94 -2.52
C TYR A 83 1.83 -12.78 -2.38
N GLY A 84 1.30 -11.56 -2.41
CA GLY A 84 -0.14 -11.32 -2.38
C GLY A 84 -0.87 -11.92 -3.58
N MET A 85 -0.24 -11.91 -4.77
CA MET A 85 -0.76 -12.61 -5.95
C MET A 85 -0.74 -14.13 -5.72
N GLN A 86 0.33 -14.67 -5.14
CA GLN A 86 0.44 -16.11 -4.83
C GLN A 86 -0.58 -16.56 -3.78
N ALA A 87 -0.78 -15.77 -2.72
CA ALA A 87 -1.78 -16.02 -1.68
C ALA A 87 -3.20 -15.96 -2.24
N MET A 88 -3.48 -15.03 -3.17
CA MET A 88 -4.73 -15.00 -3.91
C MET A 88 -4.91 -16.25 -4.78
N THR A 89 -3.87 -16.67 -5.50
CA THR A 89 -3.90 -17.88 -6.32
C THR A 89 -4.22 -19.12 -5.46
N ASP A 90 -3.51 -19.30 -4.36
CA ASP A 90 -3.67 -20.43 -3.43
C ASP A 90 -5.08 -20.47 -2.82
N ALA A 91 -5.59 -19.32 -2.35
CA ALA A 91 -6.91 -19.23 -1.72
C ALA A 91 -8.09 -19.48 -2.69
N LEU A 92 -7.89 -19.25 -3.99
CA LEU A 92 -8.93 -19.36 -5.01
C LEU A 92 -8.83 -20.63 -5.86
N GLY A 93 -7.97 -21.58 -5.48
CA GLY A 93 -7.87 -22.89 -6.11
C GLY A 93 -6.98 -22.94 -7.36
N GLY A 94 -6.06 -21.98 -7.51
CA GLY A 94 -4.93 -22.09 -8.43
C GLY A 94 -3.76 -22.86 -7.81
N THR A 95 -2.67 -22.96 -8.55
CA THR A 95 -1.45 -23.68 -8.12
C THR A 95 -0.25 -22.76 -8.17
N VAL A 96 0.49 -22.68 -7.08
CA VAL A 96 1.78 -21.98 -6.98
C VAL A 96 2.88 -23.01 -6.71
N LEU A 97 4.00 -22.90 -7.42
CA LEU A 97 5.13 -23.81 -7.31
C LEU A 97 6.43 -23.03 -7.11
N PRO A 98 7.45 -23.62 -6.46
CA PRO A 98 8.80 -23.06 -6.46
C PRO A 98 9.29 -22.82 -7.88
N ALA A 99 9.81 -21.63 -8.15
CA ALA A 99 10.35 -21.31 -9.46
C ALA A 99 11.68 -22.07 -9.68
N PRO A 100 11.96 -22.59 -10.89
CA PRO A 100 13.25 -23.24 -11.19
C PRO A 100 14.45 -22.33 -10.96
N GLN A 101 14.24 -21.02 -11.17
CA GLN A 101 15.19 -19.96 -10.87
C GLN A 101 14.45 -18.86 -10.13
N ARG A 102 15.01 -18.42 -8.99
CA ARG A 102 14.46 -17.28 -8.25
C ARG A 102 14.77 -15.99 -9.00
N GLU A 103 13.79 -15.13 -9.15
CA GLU A 103 13.93 -13.86 -9.87
C GLU A 103 13.93 -12.70 -8.87
N TYR A 104 15.10 -12.11 -8.66
CA TYR A 104 15.29 -10.92 -7.83
C TYR A 104 16.01 -9.86 -8.67
N GLY A 105 15.24 -8.99 -9.31
CA GLY A 105 15.81 -7.97 -10.17
C GLY A 105 14.87 -7.45 -11.24
N SER A 106 15.47 -6.78 -12.22
CA SER A 106 14.74 -6.28 -13.37
C SER A 106 14.31 -7.43 -14.28
N ALA A 107 13.02 -7.49 -14.59
CA ALA A 107 12.41 -8.37 -15.56
C ALA A 107 11.70 -7.55 -16.64
N VAL A 108 11.65 -8.07 -17.87
CA VAL A 108 10.85 -7.48 -18.95
C VAL A 108 9.46 -8.11 -18.92
N ILE A 109 8.45 -7.28 -18.72
CA ILE A 109 7.05 -7.67 -18.70
C ILE A 109 6.46 -7.44 -20.09
N ASN A 110 5.77 -8.45 -20.61
CA ASN A 110 5.02 -8.41 -21.86
C ASN A 110 3.51 -8.46 -21.51
N PRO A 111 2.85 -7.31 -21.33
CA PRO A 111 1.42 -7.27 -21.01
C PRO A 111 0.54 -7.48 -22.25
N GLU A 112 -0.71 -7.90 -22.00
CA GLU A 112 -1.80 -7.81 -22.96
C GLU A 112 -2.47 -6.43 -22.82
N ASN A 113 -2.18 -5.52 -23.74
CA ASN A 113 -2.60 -4.10 -23.63
C ASN A 113 -4.10 -3.85 -23.83
N ASP A 114 -4.90 -4.85 -24.20
CA ASP A 114 -6.36 -4.76 -24.22
C ASP A 114 -7.00 -4.99 -22.84
N LYS A 115 -6.23 -5.55 -21.89
CA LYS A 115 -6.65 -5.86 -20.52
C LYS A 115 -6.72 -4.65 -19.62
N VAL A 116 -7.58 -4.72 -18.60
CA VAL A 116 -7.96 -3.56 -17.78
C VAL A 116 -6.73 -2.95 -17.10
N MET A 117 -5.87 -3.78 -16.50
CA MET A 117 -4.70 -3.31 -15.77
C MET A 117 -3.62 -2.69 -16.69
N PHE A 118 -3.54 -3.10 -17.96
CA PHE A 118 -2.42 -2.77 -18.85
C PHE A 118 -2.78 -1.89 -20.05
N ARG A 119 -4.04 -1.47 -20.19
CA ARG A 119 -4.49 -0.53 -21.22
C ARG A 119 -3.64 0.75 -21.28
N ASP A 120 -3.26 1.21 -22.45
CA ASP A 120 -2.44 2.44 -22.63
C ASP A 120 -1.01 2.37 -22.04
N LEU A 121 -0.53 1.20 -21.61
CA LEU A 121 0.89 0.98 -21.32
C LEU A 121 1.64 0.53 -22.58
N PRO A 122 2.98 0.59 -22.59
CA PRO A 122 3.79 0.06 -23.69
C PRO A 122 3.59 -1.45 -23.89
N ALA A 123 3.97 -1.95 -25.07
CA ALA A 123 3.94 -3.38 -25.41
C ALA A 123 4.91 -4.23 -24.58
N SER A 124 5.94 -3.60 -23.99
CA SER A 124 6.77 -4.19 -22.95
C SER A 124 7.41 -3.09 -22.10
N PHE A 125 7.71 -3.40 -20.85
CA PHE A 125 8.35 -2.48 -19.91
C PHE A 125 9.16 -3.24 -18.86
N LYS A 126 10.07 -2.55 -18.18
CA LYS A 126 10.86 -3.15 -17.09
C LYS A 126 10.09 -3.07 -15.77
N ALA A 127 10.03 -4.19 -15.07
CA ALA A 127 9.49 -4.28 -13.72
C ALA A 127 10.49 -4.91 -12.74
N TRP A 128 10.28 -4.68 -11.46
CA TRP A 128 11.06 -5.29 -10.39
C TRP A 128 10.38 -6.56 -9.89
N ALA A 129 10.93 -7.72 -10.28
CA ALA A 129 10.52 -9.02 -9.78
C ALA A 129 11.31 -9.37 -8.52
N SER A 130 10.63 -9.97 -7.53
CA SER A 130 11.25 -10.39 -6.27
C SER A 130 10.53 -11.62 -5.71
N HIS A 131 10.53 -12.72 -6.47
CA HIS A 131 9.80 -13.93 -6.11
C HIS A 131 10.67 -15.19 -6.18
N GLY A 132 10.44 -16.09 -5.23
CA GLY A 132 11.00 -17.45 -5.23
C GLY A 132 10.07 -18.50 -5.84
N ASP A 133 8.77 -18.19 -5.91
CA ASP A 133 7.72 -19.06 -6.43
C ASP A 133 7.06 -18.41 -7.65
N LEU A 134 6.37 -19.21 -8.46
CA LEU A 134 5.59 -18.79 -9.62
C LEU A 134 4.18 -19.36 -9.57
N VAL A 135 3.24 -18.69 -10.22
CA VAL A 135 1.89 -19.22 -10.46
C VAL A 135 1.97 -20.20 -11.63
N ALA A 136 1.73 -21.48 -11.36
CA ALA A 136 1.73 -22.55 -12.35
C ALA A 136 0.37 -22.69 -13.05
N THR A 137 -0.71 -22.54 -12.28
CA THR A 137 -2.09 -22.57 -12.79
C THR A 137 -2.85 -21.41 -12.15
N VAL A 138 -3.41 -20.54 -12.97
CA VAL A 138 -4.29 -19.46 -12.48
C VAL A 138 -5.60 -20.04 -11.93
N PRO A 139 -6.25 -19.40 -10.96
CA PRO A 139 -7.54 -19.86 -10.46
C PRO A 139 -8.62 -19.85 -11.56
N PRO A 140 -9.70 -20.65 -11.42
CA PRO A 140 -10.82 -20.62 -12.36
C PRO A 140 -11.36 -19.20 -12.57
N GLY A 141 -11.62 -18.83 -13.83
CA GLY A 141 -12.14 -17.51 -14.21
C GLY A 141 -11.07 -16.42 -14.41
N PHE A 142 -9.82 -16.66 -13.99
CA PHE A 142 -8.74 -15.72 -14.26
C PHE A 142 -8.20 -15.86 -15.69
N SER A 143 -7.91 -14.72 -16.30
CA SER A 143 -7.10 -14.62 -17.52
C SER A 143 -5.66 -14.27 -17.16
N ILE A 144 -4.69 -14.85 -17.85
CA ILE A 144 -3.29 -14.39 -17.81
C ILE A 144 -3.23 -13.10 -18.62
N THR A 145 -2.62 -12.04 -18.05
CA THR A 145 -2.62 -10.71 -18.67
C THR A 145 -1.25 -10.08 -18.83
N ALA A 146 -0.21 -10.73 -18.30
CA ALA A 146 1.17 -10.44 -18.64
C ALA A 146 2.04 -11.66 -18.45
N THR A 147 3.11 -11.75 -19.23
CA THR A 147 4.15 -12.78 -19.11
C THR A 147 5.53 -12.15 -18.97
N SER A 148 6.49 -12.89 -18.41
CA SER A 148 7.92 -12.58 -18.45
C SER A 148 8.71 -13.82 -18.86
N GLN A 149 10.01 -13.67 -19.06
CA GLN A 149 10.90 -14.79 -19.41
C GLN A 149 10.86 -15.93 -18.38
N ASN A 150 10.81 -15.59 -17.09
CA ASN A 150 10.89 -16.55 -15.99
C ASN A 150 9.55 -16.76 -15.26
N ALA A 151 8.52 -15.99 -15.60
CA ALA A 151 7.17 -16.13 -15.06
C ALA A 151 6.14 -16.19 -16.20
N PRO A 152 5.66 -17.40 -16.56
CA PRO A 152 4.58 -17.57 -17.55
C PRO A 152 3.30 -16.82 -17.16
N VAL A 153 3.11 -16.57 -15.87
CA VAL A 153 2.02 -15.76 -15.31
C VAL A 153 2.65 -14.62 -14.51
N ALA A 154 3.03 -13.54 -15.19
CA ALA A 154 3.56 -12.33 -14.55
C ALA A 154 2.43 -11.39 -14.08
N ALA A 155 1.24 -11.51 -14.67
CA ALA A 155 0.02 -10.91 -14.16
C ALA A 155 -1.22 -11.73 -14.53
N MET A 156 -2.27 -11.59 -13.73
CA MET A 156 -3.57 -12.23 -13.97
C MET A 156 -4.71 -11.31 -13.55
N GLU A 157 -5.88 -11.45 -14.18
CA GLU A 157 -7.08 -10.71 -13.79
C GLU A 157 -8.35 -11.55 -13.89
N HIS A 158 -9.29 -11.32 -12.97
CA HIS A 158 -10.67 -11.79 -13.02
C HIS A 158 -11.58 -10.56 -12.90
N THR A 159 -11.86 -9.93 -14.03
CA THR A 159 -12.53 -8.62 -14.11
C THR A 159 -13.92 -8.61 -13.47
N ASP A 160 -14.68 -9.69 -13.66
CA ASP A 160 -16.06 -9.81 -13.13
C ASP A 160 -16.11 -9.79 -11.59
N HIS A 161 -15.02 -10.19 -10.94
CA HIS A 161 -14.87 -10.16 -9.48
C HIS A 161 -13.91 -9.08 -8.99
N GLY A 162 -13.38 -8.23 -9.90
CA GLY A 162 -12.45 -7.17 -9.55
C GLY A 162 -11.13 -7.66 -8.94
N LEU A 163 -10.66 -8.85 -9.30
CA LEU A 163 -9.43 -9.43 -8.74
C LEU A 163 -8.28 -9.31 -9.73
N TYR A 164 -7.13 -8.82 -9.25
CA TYR A 164 -5.95 -8.55 -10.07
C TYR A 164 -4.71 -9.06 -9.34
N GLY A 165 -3.74 -9.57 -10.10
CA GLY A 165 -2.47 -10.06 -9.55
C GLY A 165 -1.30 -9.60 -10.40
N LEU A 166 -0.23 -9.14 -9.74
CA LEU A 166 1.06 -8.80 -10.34
C LEU A 166 2.17 -9.57 -9.64
N LEU A 167 3.01 -10.28 -10.38
CA LEU A 167 4.17 -11.02 -9.83
C LEU A 167 5.44 -10.14 -9.76
N PHE A 168 5.25 -8.82 -9.73
CA PHE A 168 6.30 -7.81 -9.65
C PHE A 168 5.80 -6.63 -8.80
N HIS A 169 6.72 -5.75 -8.40
CA HIS A 169 6.46 -4.67 -7.45
C HIS A 169 6.21 -3.33 -8.16
N PRO A 170 4.95 -2.88 -8.37
CA PRO A 170 4.67 -1.57 -8.97
C PRO A 170 5.03 -0.39 -8.06
N GLU A 171 5.22 -0.62 -6.75
CA GLU A 171 5.49 0.42 -5.78
C GLU A 171 6.95 0.95 -5.80
N VAL A 172 7.88 0.15 -6.33
CA VAL A 172 9.31 0.48 -6.38
C VAL A 172 9.66 1.28 -7.63
N VAL A 173 10.66 2.15 -7.51
CA VAL A 173 11.11 3.03 -8.60
C VAL A 173 11.68 2.28 -9.81
N HIS A 174 12.14 1.04 -9.61
CA HIS A 174 12.69 0.21 -10.69
C HIS A 174 11.63 -0.34 -11.65
N THR A 175 10.35 -0.28 -11.27
CA THR A 175 9.25 -0.64 -12.16
C THR A 175 8.82 0.57 -12.96
N GLU A 176 9.13 0.55 -14.25
CA GLU A 176 8.61 1.51 -15.22
C GLU A 176 7.07 1.45 -15.17
N HIS A 177 6.41 2.61 -15.21
CA HIS A 177 4.95 2.71 -15.13
C HIS A 177 4.33 2.15 -13.83
N GLY A 178 5.11 1.92 -12.77
CA GLY A 178 4.59 1.41 -11.50
C GLY A 178 3.52 2.31 -10.87
N SER A 179 3.74 3.63 -10.89
CA SER A 179 2.73 4.61 -10.44
C SER A 179 1.48 4.61 -11.32
N ASP A 180 1.61 4.38 -12.62
CA ASP A 180 0.47 4.30 -13.55
C ASP A 180 -0.39 3.07 -13.22
N LEU A 181 0.24 1.92 -12.95
CA LEU A 181 -0.43 0.70 -12.53
C LEU A 181 -1.20 0.88 -11.21
N LEU A 182 -0.56 1.45 -10.19
CA LEU A 182 -1.24 1.75 -8.92
C LEU A 182 -2.37 2.77 -9.10
N GLY A 183 -2.18 3.77 -9.97
CA GLY A 183 -3.19 4.76 -10.33
C GLY A 183 -4.41 4.15 -11.02
N LYS A 184 -4.21 3.21 -11.94
CA LYS A 184 -5.30 2.47 -12.58
C LYS A 184 -6.10 1.65 -11.60
N PHE A 185 -5.44 0.94 -10.70
CA PHE A 185 -6.13 0.19 -9.66
C PHE A 185 -6.91 1.14 -8.74
N ALA A 186 -6.25 2.13 -8.14
CA ALA A 186 -6.89 2.99 -7.15
C ALA A 186 -7.99 3.88 -7.75
N ARG A 187 -7.74 4.56 -8.87
CA ARG A 187 -8.69 5.53 -9.46
C ARG A 187 -9.59 4.92 -10.51
N GLY A 188 -9.06 4.05 -11.37
CA GLY A 188 -9.82 3.43 -12.44
C GLY A 188 -10.73 2.29 -11.96
N ILE A 189 -10.15 1.33 -11.24
CA ILE A 189 -10.85 0.12 -10.80
C ILE A 189 -11.62 0.36 -9.50
N CYS A 190 -10.99 0.92 -8.47
CA CYS A 190 -11.65 1.21 -7.19
C CYS A 190 -12.47 2.52 -7.20
N GLY A 191 -12.34 3.36 -8.24
CA GLY A 191 -13.09 4.60 -8.36
C GLY A 191 -12.70 5.70 -7.36
N CYS A 192 -11.46 5.69 -6.85
CA CYS A 192 -11.00 6.72 -5.92
C CYS A 192 -10.93 8.09 -6.63
N VAL A 193 -11.58 9.11 -6.07
CA VAL A 193 -11.64 10.46 -6.65
C VAL A 193 -10.45 11.34 -6.26
N GLY A 194 -9.65 10.91 -5.28
CA GLY A 194 -8.49 11.66 -4.81
C GLY A 194 -8.84 12.73 -3.77
N ASP A 195 -9.72 12.40 -2.82
CA ASP A 195 -10.20 13.27 -1.74
C ASP A 195 -9.19 13.49 -0.60
N TRP A 196 -8.15 12.66 -0.54
CA TRP A 196 -7.11 12.76 0.47
C TRP A 196 -5.92 13.59 -0.01
N THR A 197 -5.83 14.83 0.46
CA THR A 197 -4.77 15.78 0.11
C THR A 197 -4.08 16.26 1.38
N MET A 198 -2.87 16.81 1.26
CA MET A 198 -2.19 17.42 2.41
C MET A 198 -2.99 18.57 3.02
N SER A 199 -3.72 19.34 2.21
CA SER A 199 -4.63 20.36 2.71
C SER A 199 -5.79 19.78 3.53
N SER A 200 -6.47 18.74 3.04
CA SER A 200 -7.57 18.13 3.79
C SER A 200 -7.06 17.48 5.07
N PHE A 201 -5.93 16.77 5.02
CA PHE A 201 -5.28 16.19 6.19
C PHE A 201 -4.99 17.23 7.29
N VAL A 202 -4.41 18.38 6.92
CA VAL A 202 -4.11 19.45 7.90
C VAL A 202 -5.38 19.99 8.56
N GLN A 203 -6.43 20.25 7.77
CA GLN A 203 -7.70 20.77 8.31
C GLN A 203 -8.39 19.77 9.23
N GLU A 204 -8.44 18.50 8.83
CA GLU A 204 -9.02 17.42 9.63
C GLU A 204 -8.25 17.20 10.92
N THR A 205 -6.92 17.18 10.84
CA THR A 205 -6.05 17.02 12.01
C THR A 205 -6.24 18.17 13.00
N ILE A 206 -6.34 19.41 12.52
CA ILE A 206 -6.64 20.58 13.36
C ILE A 206 -8.00 20.41 14.06
N GLY A 207 -9.04 20.02 13.32
CA GLY A 207 -10.37 19.79 13.88
C GLY A 207 -10.38 18.69 14.94
N HIS A 208 -9.73 17.56 14.68
CA HIS A 208 -9.59 16.47 15.65
C HIS A 208 -8.84 16.91 16.92
N ILE A 209 -7.77 17.70 16.79
CA ILE A 209 -7.04 18.25 17.93
C ILE A 209 -7.96 19.16 18.76
N GLN A 210 -8.74 20.04 18.10
CA GLN A 210 -9.67 20.94 18.79
C GLN A 210 -10.73 20.17 19.57
N GLU A 211 -11.35 19.16 18.95
CA GLU A 211 -12.37 18.32 19.57
C GLU A 211 -11.81 17.52 20.75
N GLN A 212 -10.65 16.87 20.56
CA GLN A 212 -10.04 16.04 21.58
C GLN A 212 -9.53 16.84 22.79
N VAL A 213 -8.97 18.02 22.56
CA VAL A 213 -8.38 18.86 23.64
C VAL A 213 -9.46 19.67 24.37
N GLY A 214 -10.52 20.09 23.66
CA GLY A 214 -11.56 20.96 24.21
C GLY A 214 -10.95 22.26 24.74
N ASP A 215 -11.19 22.57 26.03
CA ASP A 215 -10.68 23.77 26.72
C ASP A 215 -9.31 23.56 27.42
N SER A 216 -8.76 22.35 27.37
CA SER A 216 -7.52 22.00 28.08
C SER A 216 -6.26 22.65 27.49
N ARG A 217 -5.14 22.56 28.23
CA ARG A 217 -3.80 22.95 27.77
C ARG A 217 -3.02 21.72 27.34
N VAL A 218 -2.09 21.90 26.39
CA VAL A 218 -1.24 20.83 25.85
C VAL A 218 0.23 21.15 26.11
N LEU A 219 0.98 20.14 26.53
CA LEU A 219 2.43 20.20 26.66
C LEU A 219 3.06 19.42 25.50
N CYS A 220 4.01 20.03 24.78
CA CYS A 220 4.73 19.39 23.68
C CYS A 220 6.23 19.39 23.96
N ALA A 221 6.87 18.22 23.88
CA ALA A 221 8.32 18.11 23.90
C ALA A 221 8.86 18.46 22.51
N LEU A 222 9.46 19.64 22.37
CA LEU A 222 10.04 20.11 21.13
C LEU A 222 11.51 19.68 21.07
N SER A 223 11.91 18.99 20.01
CA SER A 223 13.29 18.53 19.82
C SER A 223 14.06 19.32 18.77
N GLY A 224 13.36 20.09 17.92
CA GLY A 224 13.94 20.71 16.71
C GLY A 224 13.94 19.81 15.47
N GLY A 225 13.57 18.53 15.64
CA GLY A 225 13.31 17.62 14.53
C GLY A 225 12.01 17.95 13.81
N VAL A 226 11.92 17.57 12.52
CA VAL A 226 10.76 17.87 11.66
C VAL A 226 9.44 17.42 12.29
N ASP A 227 9.38 16.21 12.84
CA ASP A 227 8.15 15.67 13.43
C ASP A 227 7.64 16.51 14.60
N SER A 228 8.51 16.83 15.57
CA SER A 228 8.11 17.60 16.75
C SER A 228 7.75 19.04 16.39
N THR A 229 8.42 19.63 15.41
CA THR A 229 8.09 20.96 14.89
C THR A 229 6.75 20.98 14.16
N VAL A 230 6.45 19.97 13.32
CA VAL A 230 5.16 19.86 12.64
C VAL A 230 4.03 19.62 13.63
N VAL A 231 4.23 18.75 14.64
CA VAL A 231 3.28 18.53 15.73
C VAL A 231 3.00 19.83 16.49
N ALA A 232 4.04 20.55 16.90
CA ALA A 232 3.91 21.83 17.60
C ALA A 232 3.13 22.84 16.75
N LEU A 233 3.43 22.93 15.45
CA LEU A 233 2.74 23.84 14.53
C LEU A 233 1.26 23.48 14.35
N LEU A 234 0.93 22.20 14.19
CA LEU A 234 -0.46 21.73 14.05
C LEU A 234 -1.27 22.00 15.31
N ILE A 235 -0.71 21.69 16.49
CA ILE A 235 -1.38 21.96 17.77
C ILE A 235 -1.52 23.47 17.99
N HIS A 236 -0.49 24.27 17.70
CA HIS A 236 -0.58 25.73 17.83
C HIS A 236 -1.67 26.31 16.94
N ARG A 237 -1.77 25.85 15.68
CA ARG A 237 -2.88 26.25 14.78
C ARG A 237 -4.26 25.84 15.32
N ALA A 238 -4.34 24.72 16.03
CA ALA A 238 -5.59 24.22 16.60
C ALA A 238 -6.04 24.98 17.85
N ILE A 239 -5.13 25.24 18.80
CA ILE A 239 -5.49 25.71 20.15
C ILE A 239 -4.75 26.97 20.63
N GLY A 240 -3.87 27.55 19.80
CA GLY A 240 -3.15 28.80 20.07
C GLY A 240 -2.24 28.71 21.30
N ASP A 241 -2.36 29.70 22.19
CA ASP A 241 -1.52 29.91 23.38
C ASP A 241 -1.73 28.86 24.50
N ARG A 242 -2.65 27.92 24.29
CA ARG A 242 -2.86 26.78 25.19
C ARG A 242 -1.84 25.67 25.00
N LEU A 243 -0.99 25.79 23.97
CA LEU A 243 0.19 24.96 23.77
C LEU A 243 1.40 25.53 24.52
N THR A 244 2.04 24.70 25.33
CA THR A 244 3.37 24.97 25.91
C THR A 244 4.39 24.00 25.30
N CYS A 245 5.40 24.53 24.61
CA CYS A 245 6.51 23.73 24.10
C CYS A 245 7.69 23.76 25.08
N ILE A 246 8.25 22.59 25.40
CA ILE A 246 9.49 22.45 26.17
C ILE A 246 10.58 21.97 25.22
N PHE A 247 11.62 22.78 25.05
CA PHE A 247 12.85 22.40 24.35
C PHE A 247 13.96 22.18 25.36
N VAL A 248 14.52 20.96 25.39
CA VAL A 248 15.62 20.58 26.29
C VAL A 248 16.90 20.49 25.50
N ASP A 249 17.82 21.41 25.76
CA ASP A 249 19.21 21.29 25.30
C ASP A 249 19.92 20.25 26.17
N ASN A 250 20.18 19.08 25.59
CA ASN A 250 20.83 17.97 26.26
C ASN A 250 22.37 18.02 26.17
N GLY A 251 22.93 19.07 25.57
CA GLY A 251 24.38 19.24 25.43
C GLY A 251 25.03 18.47 24.28
N VAL A 252 24.26 17.79 23.43
CA VAL A 252 24.76 17.03 22.26
C VAL A 252 24.10 17.45 20.94
N LEU A 253 23.52 18.65 20.89
CA LEU A 253 22.95 19.23 19.69
C LEU A 253 24.02 19.67 18.69
N ARG A 254 23.64 19.84 17.42
CA ARG A 254 24.54 20.40 16.40
C ARG A 254 24.85 21.86 16.69
N ALA A 255 25.95 22.34 16.13
CA ALA A 255 26.36 23.73 16.29
C ALA A 255 25.20 24.69 15.93
N ASN A 256 24.87 25.60 16.86
CA ASN A 256 23.80 26.59 16.77
C ASN A 256 22.35 26.06 16.64
N GLU A 257 22.12 24.76 16.72
CA GLU A 257 20.78 24.17 16.57
C GLU A 257 19.81 24.68 17.65
N ALA A 258 20.26 24.77 18.91
CA ALA A 258 19.44 25.29 20.01
C ALA A 258 18.96 26.74 19.79
N ALA A 259 19.76 27.56 19.10
CA ALA A 259 19.39 28.94 18.80
C ALA A 259 18.46 29.06 17.58
N GLN A 260 18.53 28.10 16.64
CA GLN A 260 17.66 28.06 15.47
C GLN A 260 16.26 27.51 15.77
N VAL A 261 16.16 26.62 16.76
CA VAL A 261 14.90 25.97 17.16
C VAL A 261 14.05 26.87 18.07
N ARG A 262 14.68 27.75 18.85
CA ARG A 262 14.02 28.73 19.73
C ARG A 262 13.45 29.90 18.95
#